data_AF-A0A2R3NTP4-F1
#
_entry.id   AF-A0A2R3NTP4-F1
#
_cell.length_a   1.000
_cell.length_b   1.000
_cell.length_c   1.000
_cell.angle_alpha   90.00
_cell.angle_beta   90.00
_cell.angle_gamma   90.00
#
_symmetry.space_group_name_H-M   'P 1'
#
loop_
_entity.id
_entity.type
_entity.pdbx_description
1 polymer ?
#
loop_
_entity_poly.entity_id
_entity_poly.type
_entity_poly.pdbx_seq_one_letter_code
_entity_poly.pdbx_strand_id
1 'polypeptide(L)'
;MSRCISFAKSWGYGGVYMANLFAFVHTQRHEMMKASDPIGKDNDSHLIRLVSGAGLVVAAWGNEGRHLKRSTTVRQLLPESTMCFVLNATGEPKHPLYMKNDSVLIPLG
;
A
#
# COMPACT_ATOMS: atom_id res chain seq x y z
N MET A 1 8.01 -9.20 4.29
CA MET A 1 6.77 -9.69 4.93
C MET A 1 6.83 -9.64 6.46
N SER A 2 7.88 -10.17 7.11
CA SER A 2 8.01 -10.25 8.58
C SER A 2 7.64 -8.97 9.34
N ARG A 3 8.10 -7.81 8.85
CA ARG A 3 7.81 -6.51 9.49
C ARG A 3 6.31 -6.17 9.54
N CYS A 4 5.56 -6.39 8.47
CA CYS A 4 4.12 -6.11 8.43
C CYS A 4 3.33 -7.06 9.34
N ILE A 5 3.80 -8.32 9.46
CA ILE A 5 3.24 -9.27 10.42
C ILE A 5 3.49 -8.80 11.85
N SER A 6 4.70 -8.30 12.16
CA SER A 6 5.01 -7.77 13.49
C SER A 6 4.13 -6.57 13.86
N PHE A 7 3.91 -5.65 12.93
CA PHE A 7 2.98 -4.53 13.14
C PHE A 7 1.55 -5.02 13.40
N ALA A 8 1.02 -5.89 12.53
CA ALA A 8 -0.31 -6.46 12.69
C ALA A 8 -0.49 -7.11 14.07
N LYS A 9 0.48 -7.92 14.51
CA LYS A 9 0.49 -8.53 15.85
C LYS A 9 0.50 -7.49 16.97
N SER A 10 1.33 -6.45 16.85
CA SER A 10 1.42 -5.40 17.88
C SER A 10 0.12 -4.60 18.03
N TRP A 11 -0.68 -4.52 16.96
CA TRP A 11 -2.00 -3.90 16.97
C TRP A 11 -3.15 -4.87 17.27
N GLY A 12 -2.85 -6.14 17.61
CA GLY A 12 -3.84 -7.14 18.01
C GLY A 12 -4.53 -7.88 16.86
N TYR A 13 -4.04 -7.79 15.62
CA TYR A 13 -4.62 -8.50 14.47
C TYR A 13 -4.03 -9.92 14.30
N GLY A 14 -4.87 -10.85 13.88
CA GLY A 14 -4.51 -12.26 13.67
C GLY A 14 -3.82 -12.58 12.34
N GLY A 15 -3.75 -11.63 11.41
CA GLY A 15 -3.19 -11.86 10.08
C GLY A 15 -2.98 -10.57 9.28
N VAL A 16 -2.40 -10.70 8.09
CA VAL A 16 -2.16 -9.58 7.17
C VAL A 16 -2.43 -10.01 5.73
N TYR A 17 -3.13 -9.17 4.99
CA TYR A 17 -3.14 -9.21 3.53
C TYR A 17 -2.19 -8.15 3.01
N MET A 18 -1.38 -8.50 2.01
CA MET A 18 -0.48 -7.57 1.34
C MET A 18 -0.83 -7.56 -0.14
N ALA A 19 -1.07 -6.36 -0.67
CA ALA A 19 -1.38 -6.13 -2.07
C ALA A 19 -0.46 -5.08 -2.65
N ASN A 20 -0.23 -5.15 -3.96
CA ASN A 20 0.58 -4.20 -4.70
C ASN A 20 -0.30 -3.19 -5.42
N LEU A 21 0.22 -1.97 -5.62
CA LEU A 21 -0.47 -0.98 -6.45
C LEU A 21 -0.57 -1.40 -7.92
N PHE A 22 0.31 -2.29 -8.38
CA PHE A 22 0.43 -2.73 -9.76
C PHE A 22 0.36 -4.26 -9.80
N ALA A 23 -0.31 -4.83 -10.81
CA ALA A 23 -0.33 -6.26 -11.03
C ALA A 23 1.04 -6.79 -11.48
N PHE A 24 1.80 -5.98 -12.22
CA PHE A 24 3.14 -6.35 -12.63
C PHE A 24 4.11 -6.25 -11.44
N VAL A 25 4.67 -7.39 -11.04
CA VAL A 25 5.62 -7.49 -9.94
C VAL A 25 6.96 -7.94 -10.48
N HIS A 26 8.01 -7.19 -10.18
CA HIS A 26 9.37 -7.53 -10.56
C HIS A 26 10.34 -7.08 -9.49
N THR A 27 11.44 -7.81 -9.30
CA THR A 27 12.48 -7.47 -8.32
C THR A 27 13.10 -6.10 -8.59
N GLN A 28 13.18 -5.74 -9.88
CA GLN A 28 13.67 -4.44 -10.33
C GLN A 28 12.48 -3.53 -10.65
N ARG A 29 12.27 -2.50 -9.82
CA ARG A 29 11.15 -1.54 -9.93
C ARG A 29 11.03 -0.84 -11.29
N HIS A 30 12.14 -0.65 -12.00
CA HIS A 30 12.14 0.05 -13.28
C HIS A 30 11.54 -0.81 -14.41
N GLU A 31 11.55 -2.13 -14.28
CA GLU A 31 10.90 -3.02 -15.27
C GLU A 31 9.38 -2.88 -15.21
N MET A 32 8.81 -2.70 -14.02
CA MET A 32 7.39 -2.37 -13.86
C MET A 32 7.03 -1.07 -14.58
N MET A 33 7.92 -0.06 -14.56
CA MET A 33 7.67 1.22 -15.23
C MET A 33 7.77 1.15 -16.76
N LYS A 34 8.38 0.09 -17.31
CA LYS A 34 8.52 -0.15 -18.75
C LYS A 34 7.39 -1.00 -19.33
N ALA A 35 6.66 -1.72 -18.49
CA ALA A 35 5.56 -2.56 -18.93
C ALA A 35 4.47 -1.71 -19.60
N SER A 36 3.82 -2.25 -20.63
CA SER A 36 2.75 -1.56 -21.36
C SER A 36 1.47 -1.41 -20.52
N ASP A 37 1.16 -2.43 -19.71
CA ASP A 37 0.06 -2.42 -18.75
C ASP A 37 0.54 -2.97 -17.39
N PRO A 38 1.23 -2.15 -16.57
CA PRO A 38 1.68 -2.59 -15.25
C PRO A 38 0.55 -2.65 -14.24
N ILE A 39 -0.56 -1.92 -14.47
CA ILE A 39 -1.69 -1.86 -13.55
C ILE A 39 -2.41 -3.20 -13.55
N GLY A 40 -2.72 -3.72 -14.75
CA GLY A 40 -3.45 -4.96 -14.95
C GLY A 40 -4.96 -4.77 -14.74
N LYS A 41 -5.75 -5.27 -15.69
CA LYS A 41 -7.22 -5.09 -15.76
C LYS A 41 -7.99 -5.42 -14.47
N ASP A 42 -7.57 -6.44 -13.70
CA ASP A 42 -8.32 -6.95 -12.55
C ASP A 42 -7.81 -6.40 -11.22
N ASN A 43 -6.69 -5.64 -11.21
CA ASN A 43 -5.99 -5.28 -9.99
C ASN A 43 -6.84 -4.43 -9.04
N ASP A 44 -7.61 -3.48 -9.58
CA ASP A 44 -8.53 -2.67 -8.78
C ASP A 44 -9.61 -3.50 -8.09
N SER A 45 -10.18 -4.48 -8.80
CA SER A 45 -11.20 -5.37 -8.23
C SER A 45 -10.64 -6.18 -7.05
N HIS A 46 -9.38 -6.63 -7.15
CA HIS A 46 -8.70 -7.33 -6.08
C HIS A 46 -8.40 -6.42 -4.88
N LEU A 47 -7.95 -5.19 -5.12
CA LEU A 47 -7.73 -4.20 -4.06
C LEU A 47 -9.02 -3.92 -3.28
N ILE A 48 -10.11 -3.62 -4.00
CA ILE A 48 -11.43 -3.36 -3.39
C ILE A 48 -11.88 -4.56 -2.55
N ARG A 49 -11.77 -5.78 -3.10
CA ARG A 49 -12.16 -7.00 -2.39
C ARG A 49 -11.38 -7.19 -1.08
N LEU A 50 -10.05 -7.01 -1.11
CA LEU A 50 -9.21 -7.16 0.08
C LEU A 50 -9.52 -6.09 1.13
N VAL A 51 -9.71 -4.85 0.70
CA VAL A 51 -10.04 -3.71 1.55
C VAL A 51 -11.39 -3.92 2.24
N SER A 52 -12.39 -4.43 1.52
CA SER A 52 -13.74 -4.63 2.08
C SER A 52 -13.81 -5.62 3.26
N GLY A 53 -12.84 -6.55 3.35
CA GLY A 53 -12.75 -7.52 4.46
C GLY A 53 -11.73 -7.16 5.54
N ALA A 54 -11.03 -6.03 5.43
CA ALA A 54 -9.94 -5.67 6.34
C ALA A 54 -10.45 -4.82 7.52
N GLY A 55 -10.07 -5.18 8.74
CA GLY A 55 -10.36 -4.37 9.93
C GLY A 55 -9.49 -3.10 10.04
N LEU A 56 -8.33 -3.08 9.37
CA LEU A 56 -7.44 -1.94 9.27
C LEU A 56 -6.74 -1.96 7.92
N VAL A 57 -6.77 -0.82 7.22
CA VAL A 57 -6.10 -0.62 5.94
C VAL A 57 -4.93 0.31 6.16
N VAL A 58 -3.72 -0.13 5.78
CA VAL A 58 -2.49 0.67 5.87
C VAL A 58 -1.87 0.83 4.50
N ALA A 59 -1.82 2.06 4.02
CA ALA A 59 -1.12 2.46 2.82
C ALA A 59 0.37 2.63 3.09
N ALA A 60 1.22 2.02 2.25
CA ALA A 60 2.68 2.06 2.44
C ALA A 60 3.48 1.73 1.15
N TRP A 61 3.05 2.27 0.00
CA TRP A 61 3.58 1.91 -1.32
C TRP A 61 4.78 2.73 -1.81
N GLY A 62 5.16 3.81 -1.13
CA GLY A 62 6.33 4.61 -1.50
C GLY A 62 6.14 5.50 -2.74
N ASN A 63 7.24 6.09 -3.23
CA ASN A 63 7.21 7.12 -4.28
C ASN A 63 6.74 6.59 -5.63
N GLU A 64 6.96 5.31 -5.89
CA GLU A 64 6.61 4.64 -7.14
C GLU A 64 5.09 4.64 -7.37
N GLY A 65 4.27 4.83 -6.33
CA GLY A 65 2.83 5.02 -6.49
C GLY A 65 2.45 6.20 -7.40
N ARG A 66 3.32 7.18 -7.59
CA ARG A 66 3.08 8.30 -8.51
C ARG A 66 3.08 7.88 -9.98
N HIS A 67 3.71 6.75 -10.31
CA HIS A 67 3.75 6.25 -11.68
C HIS A 67 2.31 6.04 -12.19
N LEU A 68 2.00 6.57 -13.38
CA LEU A 68 0.65 6.55 -13.96
C LEU A 68 -0.46 7.14 -13.06
N LYS A 69 -0.11 8.04 -12.12
CA LYS A 69 -1.04 8.58 -11.10
C LYS A 69 -1.74 7.48 -10.29
N ARG A 70 -1.06 6.35 -10.11
CA ARG A 70 -1.67 5.16 -9.52
C ARG A 70 -2.11 5.38 -8.07
N SER A 71 -1.29 6.07 -7.28
CA SER A 71 -1.60 6.46 -5.91
C SER A 71 -2.87 7.29 -5.82
N THR A 72 -3.02 8.31 -6.69
CA THR A 72 -4.23 9.13 -6.75
C THR A 72 -5.47 8.29 -7.05
N THR A 73 -5.38 7.39 -8.03
CA THR A 73 -6.49 6.51 -8.40
C THR A 73 -6.85 5.57 -7.25
N VAL A 74 -5.86 4.90 -6.66
CA VAL A 74 -6.12 3.94 -5.58
C VAL A 74 -6.64 4.63 -4.32
N ARG A 75 -6.14 5.82 -3.96
CA ARG A 75 -6.68 6.61 -2.83
C ARG A 75 -8.20 6.83 -2.93
N GLN A 76 -8.73 7.01 -4.14
CA GLN A 76 -10.18 7.16 -4.36
C GLN A 76 -10.98 5.86 -4.16
N LEU A 77 -10.31 4.70 -4.22
CA LEU A 77 -10.91 3.39 -4.01
C LEU A 77 -10.84 2.93 -2.54
N LEU A 78 -10.03 3.62 -1.73
CA LEU A 78 -9.79 3.26 -0.33
C LEU A 78 -10.76 4.00 0.60
N PRO A 79 -11.14 3.39 1.74
CA PRO A 79 -11.98 4.05 2.73
C PRO A 79 -11.26 5.24 3.37
N GLU A 80 -12.01 6.24 3.82
CA GLU A 80 -11.47 7.40 4.54
C GLU A 80 -10.71 7.01 5.81
N SER A 81 -11.05 5.87 6.42
CA SER A 81 -10.36 5.30 7.58
C SER A 81 -8.98 4.70 7.25
N THR A 82 -8.51 4.83 6.01
CA THR A 82 -7.19 4.33 5.62
C THR A 82 -6.09 5.10 6.33
N MET A 83 -5.15 4.35 6.88
CA MET A 83 -4.03 4.89 7.62
C MET A 83 -2.73 4.77 6.83
N CYS A 84 -1.70 5.51 7.23
CA CYS A 84 -0.33 5.28 6.82
C CYS A 84 0.61 5.56 7.99
N PHE A 85 1.89 5.23 7.84
CA PHE A 85 2.88 5.54 8.88
C PHE A 85 3.29 7.02 8.85
N VAL A 86 3.55 7.54 7.65
CA VAL A 86 3.97 8.91 7.40
C VAL A 86 3.88 9.17 5.91
N LEU A 87 3.57 10.40 5.52
CA LEU A 87 3.71 10.87 4.15
C LEU A 87 5.11 11.41 3.92
N ASN A 88 5.72 11.06 2.79
CA ASN A 88 6.97 11.68 2.39
C ASN A 88 6.74 13.06 1.76
N ALA A 89 7.82 13.76 1.40
CA ALA A 89 7.76 15.10 0.79
C ALA A 89 6.97 15.15 -0.54
N THR A 90 6.73 14.01 -1.18
CA THR A 90 5.92 13.91 -2.40
C THR A 90 4.45 13.59 -2.15
N GLY A 91 4.03 13.48 -0.88
CA GLY A 91 2.66 13.13 -0.49
C GLY A 91 2.37 11.62 -0.58
N GLU A 92 3.38 10.77 -0.74
CA GLU A 92 3.21 9.32 -0.81
C GLU A 92 3.45 8.63 0.54
N PRO A 93 2.69 7.58 0.87
CA PRO A 93 2.86 6.85 2.12
C PRO A 93 4.17 6.08 2.12
N LYS A 94 4.99 6.31 3.13
CA LYS A 94 6.34 5.73 3.24
C LYS A 94 6.29 4.21 3.41
N HIS A 95 7.21 3.51 2.74
CA HIS A 95 7.29 2.06 2.79
C HIS A 95 7.62 1.54 4.20
N PRO A 96 7.02 0.42 4.68
CA PRO A 96 7.16 -0.03 6.06
C PRO A 96 8.59 -0.42 6.42
N LEU A 97 9.41 -0.80 5.43
CA LEU A 97 10.82 -1.18 5.62
C LEU A 97 11.62 -0.11 6.39
N TYR A 98 11.25 1.16 6.24
CA TYR A 98 11.94 2.29 6.85
C TYR A 98 11.30 2.80 8.15
N MET A 99 10.29 2.09 8.67
CA MET A 99 9.54 2.48 9.86
C MET A 99 10.04 1.71 11.08
N LYS A 100 10.17 2.38 12.22
CA LYS A 100 10.47 1.74 13.51
C LYS A 100 9.27 0.90 13.98
N ASN A 101 9.51 -0.10 14.82
CA ASN A 101 8.44 -1.01 15.26
C ASN A 101 7.38 -0.34 16.12
N ASP A 102 7.72 0.77 16.78
CA ASP A 102 6.86 1.61 17.61
C ASP A 102 6.20 2.76 16.83
N SER A 103 6.29 2.75 15.49
CA SER A 103 5.69 3.80 14.67
C SER A 103 4.16 3.77 14.81
N VAL A 104 3.60 4.93 15.14
CA VAL A 104 2.16 5.14 15.23
C VAL A 104 1.61 5.45 13.84
N LEU A 105 0.42 4.93 13.55
CA LEU A 105 -0.29 5.22 12.31
C LEU A 105 -0.99 6.58 12.39
N ILE A 106 -1.03 7.26 11.25
CA ILE A 106 -1.77 8.51 11.05
C ILE A 106 -2.78 8.34 9.90
N PRO A 107 -3.86 9.13 9.84
CA PRO A 107 -4.75 9.14 8.68
C PRO A 107 -3.97 9.41 7.39
N LEU A 108 -4.33 8.70 6.31
CA LEU A 108 -3.69 8.88 4.99
C LEU A 108 -4.02 10.25 4.37
N GLY A 109 -5.15 10.83 4.76
CA GLY A 109 -5.70 12.07 4.20
C GLY A 109 -6.46 11.86 2.91
#